data_AF-A0A0D0ZTF8-F1
#
_entry.id   AF-A0A0D0ZTF8-F1
#
_cell.length_a   1.000
_cell.length_b   1.000
_cell.length_c   1.000
_cell.angle_alpha   90.00
_cell.angle_beta   90.00
_cell.angle_gamma   90.00
#
_symmetry.space_group_name_H-M   'P 1'
#
loop_
_entity.id
_entity.type
_entity.pdbx_description
1 polymer ?
#
loop_
_entity_poly.entity_id
_entity_poly.type
_entity_poly.pdbx_seq_one_letter_code
_entity_poly.pdbx_strand_id
1 'polypeptide(L)'
;MKSYSDFRKEIGLKGVEIEKLTGYTKQGIHNAFKNIEEGKQPSKKFLVCINSVINKKIQEETQAYEEKMNRLKELQEKIECMEESI
;
A
#
# COMPACT_ATOMS: atom_id res chain seq x y z
N MET A 1 7.12 -12.40 -0.91
CA MET A 1 5.76 -12.62 -1.43
C MET A 1 5.64 -14.04 -1.97
N LYS A 2 4.90 -14.91 -1.30
CA LYS A 2 4.76 -16.33 -1.70
C LYS A 2 3.42 -16.65 -2.36
N SER A 3 2.42 -15.77 -2.29
CA SER A 3 1.14 -15.95 -2.96
C SER A 3 0.34 -14.66 -3.12
N TYR A 4 -0.72 -14.69 -3.95
CA TYR A 4 -1.68 -13.57 -4.03
C TYR A 4 -2.36 -13.27 -2.69
N SER A 5 -2.59 -14.30 -1.87
CA SER A 5 -3.19 -14.13 -0.54
C SER A 5 -2.27 -13.32 0.38
N ASP A 6 -0.97 -13.63 0.34
CA ASP A 6 0.03 -12.90 1.13
C ASP A 6 0.15 -11.45 0.64
N PHE A 7 0.23 -11.24 -0.67
CA PHE A 7 0.24 -9.90 -1.25
C PHE A 7 -0.96 -9.08 -0.80
N ARG A 8 -2.17 -9.65 -0.85
CA ARG A 8 -3.40 -8.97 -0.45
C ARG A 8 -3.39 -8.58 1.03
N LYS A 9 -2.82 -9.43 1.89
CA LYS A 9 -2.67 -9.14 3.32
C LYS A 9 -1.64 -8.03 3.56
N GLU A 10 -0.48 -8.11 2.92
CA GLU A 10 0.60 -7.12 3.06
C GLU A 10 0.17 -5.74 2.54
N ILE A 11 -0.48 -5.67 1.39
CA ILE A 11 -0.93 -4.41 0.81
C ILE A 11 -2.17 -3.83 1.51
N GLY A 12 -2.89 -4.65 2.29
CA GLY A 12 -4.08 -4.24 3.03
C GLY A 12 -5.30 -3.91 2.16
N LEU A 13 -5.32 -4.28 0.88
CA LEU A 13 -6.41 -3.99 -0.05
C LEU A 13 -7.36 -5.19 -0.23
N LYS A 14 -8.63 -4.93 -0.53
CA LYS A 14 -9.56 -5.97 -0.97
C LYS A 14 -9.24 -6.38 -2.41
N GLY A 15 -9.56 -7.62 -2.77
CA GLY A 15 -9.31 -8.14 -4.12
C GLY A 15 -9.95 -7.27 -5.20
N VAL A 16 -11.19 -6.81 -4.96
CA VAL A 16 -11.91 -5.89 -5.86
C VAL A 16 -11.21 -4.55 -6.07
N GLU A 17 -10.43 -4.07 -5.10
CA GLU A 17 -9.66 -2.83 -5.22
C GLU A 17 -8.41 -3.06 -6.07
N ILE A 18 -7.74 -4.19 -5.88
CA ILE A 18 -6.60 -4.60 -6.71
C ILE A 18 -7.03 -4.80 -8.17
N GLU A 19 -8.20 -5.42 -8.41
CA GLU A 19 -8.77 -5.56 -9.76
C GLU A 19 -9.01 -4.21 -10.43
N LYS A 20 -9.59 -3.24 -9.71
CA LYS A 20 -9.80 -1.88 -10.22
C LYS A 20 -8.51 -1.14 -10.53
N LEU A 21 -7.50 -1.25 -9.66
CA LEU A 21 -6.22 -0.55 -9.82
C LEU A 21 -5.35 -1.16 -10.92
N THR A 22 -5.40 -2.48 -11.09
CA THR A 22 -4.56 -3.19 -12.06
C THR A 22 -5.26 -3.38 -13.42
N GLY A 23 -6.59 -3.32 -13.47
CA GLY A 23 -7.39 -3.66 -14.64
C GLY A 23 -7.41 -5.16 -14.98
N TYR A 24 -6.84 -6.00 -14.12
CA TYR A 24 -6.90 -7.46 -14.27
C TYR A 24 -8.13 -8.02 -13.55
N THR A 25 -8.68 -9.10 -14.10
CA THR A 25 -9.70 -9.89 -13.40
C THR A 25 -9.07 -10.64 -12.23
N LYS A 26 -9.88 -11.01 -11.24
CA LYS A 26 -9.47 -11.90 -10.15
C LYS A 26 -8.70 -13.12 -10.66
N GLN A 27 -9.25 -13.84 -11.65
CA GLN A 27 -8.60 -15.03 -12.22
C GLN A 27 -7.24 -14.68 -12.86
N GLY A 28 -7.15 -13.56 -13.58
CA GLY A 28 -5.90 -13.08 -14.18
C GLY A 28 -4.82 -12.80 -13.14
N ILE A 29 -5.19 -12.16 -12.02
CA ILE A 29 -4.27 -11.87 -10.92
C ILE A 29 -3.81 -13.16 -10.24
N HIS A 30 -4.74 -14.06 -9.91
CA HIS A 30 -4.42 -15.35 -9.31
C HIS A 30 -3.48 -16.18 -10.21
N ASN A 31 -3.73 -16.21 -11.52
CA ASN A 31 -2.88 -16.93 -12.47
C ASN A 31 -1.48 -16.31 -12.56
N ALA A 32 -1.37 -14.98 -12.55
CA ALA A 32 -0.09 -14.30 -12.56
C ALA A 32 0.73 -14.61 -11.29
N PHE A 33 0.09 -14.66 -10.12
CA PHE A 33 0.74 -15.05 -8.88
C PHE A 33 1.16 -16.52 -8.85
N LYS A 34 0.31 -17.42 -9.36
CA LYS A 34 0.67 -18.83 -9.52
C LYS A 34 1.89 -19.02 -10.43
N ASN A 35 1.97 -18.27 -11.53
CA ASN A 35 3.14 -18.31 -12.40
C ASN A 35 4.41 -17.88 -11.66
N ILE A 36 4.34 -16.82 -10.84
CA ILE A 36 5.46 -16.37 -10.01
C ILE A 36 5.89 -17.47 -9.02
N GLU A 37 4.92 -18.13 -8.37
CA GLU A 37 5.17 -19.27 -7.46
C GLU A 37 5.88 -20.44 -8.15
N GLU A 38 5.51 -20.73 -9.41
CA GLU A 38 6.13 -21.76 -10.24
C GLU A 38 7.48 -21.33 -10.84
N GLY A 39 8.00 -20.14 -10.50
CA GLY A 39 9.25 -19.61 -11.04
C GLY A 39 9.15 -19.07 -12.47
N LYS A 40 7.94 -18.94 -13.01
CA LYS A 40 7.71 -18.36 -14.33
C LYS A 40 7.63 -16.84 -14.23
N GLN A 41 8.14 -16.17 -15.27
CA GLN A 41 8.11 -14.72 -15.32
C GLN A 41 6.69 -14.23 -15.67
N PRO A 42 6.06 -13.38 -14.84
CA PRO A 42 4.80 -12.74 -15.18
C PRO A 42 4.99 -11.70 -16.29
N SER A 43 3.91 -11.32 -16.96
CA SER A 43 3.97 -10.30 -18.02
C SER A 43 4.48 -8.95 -17.50
N LYS A 44 5.23 -8.22 -18.33
CA LYS A 44 5.68 -6.85 -18.02
C LYS A 44 4.52 -5.93 -17.61
N LYS A 45 3.38 -6.04 -18.30
CA LYS A 45 2.16 -5.28 -17.97
C LYS A 45 1.69 -5.54 -16.55
N PHE A 46 1.65 -6.81 -16.14
CA PHE A 46 1.25 -7.19 -14.78
C PHE A 46 2.20 -6.60 -13.73
N LEU A 47 3.52 -6.69 -13.97
CA LEU A 47 4.52 -6.12 -13.06
C LEU A 47 4.36 -4.60 -12.90
N VAL A 48 4.15 -3.88 -14.00
CA VAL A 48 3.92 -2.43 -13.97
C VAL A 48 2.65 -2.10 -13.17
N CYS A 49 1.56 -2.82 -13.42
CA CYS A 49 0.29 -2.61 -12.71
C CYS A 49 0.41 -2.89 -11.21
N ILE A 50 1.01 -4.01 -10.81
CA ILE A 50 1.22 -4.35 -9.39
C ILE A 50 2.15 -3.35 -8.71
N ASN A 51 3.22 -2.92 -9.40
CA ASN A 51 4.10 -1.89 -8.86
C ASN A 51 3.37 -0.55 -8.65
N SER A 52 2.45 -0.20 -9.56
CA SER A 52 1.60 0.98 -9.38
C SER A 52 0.68 0.87 -8.16
N VAL A 53 0.14 -0.32 -7.87
CA VAL A 53 -0.65 -0.56 -6.64
C VAL A 53 0.22 -0.34 -5.40
N ILE A 54 1.43 -0.88 -5.39
CA ILE A 54 2.38 -0.73 -4.28
C ILE A 54 2.74 0.74 -4.08
N ASN A 55 3.11 1.46 -5.14
CA ASN A 55 3.45 2.87 -5.07
C ASN A 55 2.30 3.72 -4.52
N LYS A 56 1.07 3.45 -4.95
CA LYS A 56 -0.11 4.13 -4.43
C LYS A 56 -0.28 3.90 -2.94
N LYS A 57 -0.09 2.66 -2.47
CA LYS A 57 -0.21 2.33 -1.05
C LYS A 57 0.88 3.00 -0.21
N ILE A 58 2.11 3.05 -0.72
CA ILE A 58 3.21 3.80 -0.09
C ILE A 58 2.82 5.28 0.07
N GLN A 59 2.33 5.92 -0.99
CA GLN A 59 1.92 7.33 -0.95
C GLN A 59 0.81 7.59 0.07
N GLU A 60 -0.23 6.75 0.09
CA GLU A 60 -1.34 6.87 1.04
C GLU A 60 -0.86 6.73 2.50
N GLU A 61 0.02 5.77 2.78
CA GLU A 61 0.58 5.59 4.12
C GLU A 61 1.52 6.73 4.50
N THR A 62 2.38 7.17 3.59
CA THR A 62 3.27 8.32 3.83
C THR A 62 2.44 9.56 4.20
N GLN A 63 1.40 9.88 3.44
CA GLN A 63 0.53 11.03 3.76
C GLN A 63 -0.14 10.88 5.14
N ALA A 64 -0.68 9.70 5.45
CA ALA A 64 -1.32 9.46 6.75
C ALA A 64 -0.33 9.62 7.92
N TYR A 65 0.92 9.17 7.75
CA TYR A 65 1.96 9.34 8.76
C TYR A 65 2.43 10.80 8.85
N GLU A 66 2.57 11.52 7.74
CA GLU A 66 2.91 12.95 7.73
C GLU A 66 1.85 13.79 8.47
N GLU A 67 0.57 13.55 8.19
CA GLU A 67 -0.54 14.21 8.89
C GLU A 67 -0.50 13.94 10.39
N LYS A 68 -0.26 12.68 10.78
CA LYS A 68 -0.15 12.30 12.19
C LYS A 68 1.04 13.00 12.86
N MET A 69 2.20 13.05 12.19
CA MET A 69 3.39 13.72 12.69
C MET A 69 3.16 15.22 12.90
N ASN A 70 2.47 15.89 11.97
CA ASN A 70 2.15 17.31 12.09
C ASN A 70 1.21 17.57 13.28
N ARG A 71 0.17 16.75 13.46
CA ARG A 71 -0.72 16.86 14.64
C ARG A 71 0.02 16.68 15.96
N LEU A 72 0.98 15.77 16.02
CA LEU A 72 1.78 15.56 17.23
C LEU A 72 2.68 16.75 17.54
N LYS A 73 3.29 17.37 16.52
CA LYS A 73 4.07 18.61 16.69
C LYS A 73 3.20 19.77 17.17
N GLU A 74 2.03 19.97 16.58
CA GLU A 74 1.08 21.00 17.04
C GLU A 74 0.64 20.81 18.50
N LEU A 75 0.48 19.55 18.93
CA LEU A 75 0.15 19.25 20.32
C LEU A 75 1.32 19.53 21.26
N GLN A 76 2.55 19.20 20.84
CA GLN A 76 3.76 19.49 21.60
C GLN A 76 3.95 21.00 21.78
N GLU A 77 3.87 21.78 20.70
CA GLU A 77 3.99 23.24 20.73
C GLU A 77 2.96 23.87 21.68
N LYS A 78 1.71 23.38 21.69
CA LYS A 78 0.68 23.87 22.62
C LYS A 78 1.02 23.62 24.08
N ILE A 79 1.61 22.46 24.39
CA ILE A 79 2.02 22.13 25.76
C ILE A 79 3.20 23.00 26.18
N GLU A 80 4.21 23.15 25.32
CA GLU A 80 5.38 24.00 25.57
C GLU A 80 4.97 25.46 25.84
N CYS A 81 4.06 26.04 25.06
CA CYS A 81 3.53 27.38 25.32
C CYS A 81 2.80 27.51 26.67
N MET A 82 2.13 26.45 27.14
CA MET A 82 1.48 26.45 28.45
C MET A 82 2.50 26.38 29.58
N GLU A 83 3.59 25.62 29.42
CA GLU A 83 4.68 25.54 30.40
C GLU A 83 5.40 26.88 30.55
N GLU A 84 5.65 27.61 29.45
CA GLU A 84 6.26 28.94 29.49
C GLU A 84 5.36 30.02 30.13
N SER A 85 4.07 29.75 30.26
CA SER A 85 3.07 30.68 30.83
C SER A 85 2.80 30.45 32.33
N ILE A 86 3.47 29.48 32.97
CA ILE A 86 3.36 29.14 34.41
C ILE A 86 4.57 29.66 35.17
#